data_AF-A0AAX4A0A9-F1
#
_entry.id   AF-A0AAX4A0A9-F1
#
_cell.length_a   1.000
_cell.length_b   1.000
_cell.length_c   1.000
_cell.angle_alpha   90.00
_cell.angle_beta   90.00
_cell.angle_gamma   90.00
#
_symmetry.space_group_name_H-M   'P 1'
#
loop_
_entity.id
_entity.type
_entity.pdbx_description
1 polymer ?
#
loop_
_entity_poly.entity_id
_entity_poly.type
_entity_poly.pdbx_seq_one_letter_code
_entity_poly.pdbx_strand_id
1 'polypeptide(L)'
;MAENENTSSPKDLAIPANPDSAPADGPTTERKALKVFDLHTICHAADGIGGLFVEDGEFTVAMAEHCGCGEVERFVALLQALDHYSIAAALLEHHIEFDQCEPSSHPEAAAVFAAA
;
A
#
# COMPACT_ATOMS: atom_id res chain seq x y z
N MET A 1 19.91 15.64 -71.00
CA MET A 1 18.56 15.05 -70.88
C MET A 1 18.13 15.32 -69.45
N ALA A 2 17.43 16.44 -69.21
CA ALA A 2 15.97 16.63 -69.33
C ALA A 2 15.26 15.86 -68.21
N GLU A 3 14.66 16.58 -67.24
CA GLU A 3 13.18 16.65 -67.06
C GLU A 3 12.68 15.40 -66.29
N ASN A 4 11.64 15.37 -65.48
CA ASN A 4 10.60 16.27 -65.01
C ASN A 4 9.83 15.44 -63.97
N GLU A 5 9.13 16.16 -63.13
CA GLU A 5 8.13 15.80 -62.13
C GLU A 5 7.11 14.72 -62.54
N ASN A 6 6.42 14.24 -61.50
CA ASN A 6 4.98 13.92 -61.48
C ASN A 6 4.61 12.53 -62.04
N THR A 7 4.02 11.65 -61.25
CA THR A 7 2.55 11.47 -61.08
C THR A 7 2.41 10.26 -60.14
N SER A 8 1.49 10.08 -59.20
CA SER A 8 0.12 10.52 -59.00
C SER A 8 -0.27 10.18 -57.54
N SER A 9 -0.94 11.09 -56.85
CA SER A 9 -1.87 10.74 -55.74
C SER A 9 -3.27 10.47 -56.34
N PRO A 10 -4.34 10.16 -55.58
CA PRO A 10 -4.49 9.54 -54.24
C PRO A 10 -5.52 8.36 -54.29
N LYS A 11 -5.58 7.56 -53.21
CA LYS A 11 -6.72 6.74 -52.71
C LYS A 11 -6.09 5.76 -51.70
N ASP A 12 -6.40 5.72 -50.41
CA ASP A 12 -7.65 6.03 -49.75
C ASP A 12 -7.40 6.75 -48.42
N LEU A 13 -8.13 7.86 -48.28
CA LEU A 13 -8.48 8.46 -47.01
C LEU A 13 -9.24 7.45 -46.16
N ALA A 14 -8.72 7.12 -44.99
CA ALA A 14 -9.54 6.75 -43.85
C ALA A 14 -9.03 7.52 -42.63
N ILE A 15 -9.59 8.72 -42.46
CA ILE A 15 -9.49 9.54 -41.24
C ILE A 15 -10.34 8.86 -40.13
N PRO A 16 -10.12 9.18 -38.85
CA PRO A 16 -9.91 8.23 -37.76
C PRO A 16 -11.22 7.65 -37.21
N ALA A 17 -11.24 6.38 -36.81
CA ALA A 17 -12.29 5.94 -35.90
C ALA A 17 -12.03 6.56 -34.52
N ASN A 18 -12.72 7.65 -34.24
CA ASN A 18 -12.87 8.28 -32.94
C ASN A 18 -13.18 7.19 -31.87
N PRO A 19 -12.48 7.13 -30.73
CA PRO A 19 -12.81 6.20 -29.64
C PRO A 19 -14.19 6.50 -28.99
N ASP A 20 -14.88 7.56 -29.42
CA ASP A 20 -16.16 8.00 -28.89
C ASP A 20 -17.40 7.46 -29.65
N SER A 21 -17.26 6.37 -30.41
CA SER A 21 -18.42 5.65 -30.98
C SER A 21 -18.73 4.42 -30.13
N ALA A 22 -19.50 4.62 -29.07
CA ALA A 22 -20.15 3.56 -28.34
C ALA A 22 -21.27 2.91 -29.20
N PRO A 23 -21.30 1.58 -29.38
CA PRO A 23 -22.55 0.91 -29.66
C PRO A 23 -23.37 0.87 -28.37
N ALA A 24 -24.55 1.49 -28.40
CA ALA A 24 -25.54 1.37 -27.36
C ALA A 24 -26.10 -0.07 -27.30
N ASP A 25 -26.29 -0.52 -26.06
CA ASP A 25 -27.19 -1.59 -25.60
C ASP A 25 -26.79 -3.07 -25.77
N GLY A 26 -26.12 -3.56 -24.71
CA GLY A 26 -26.39 -4.88 -24.11
C GLY A 26 -26.39 -4.76 -22.58
N PRO A 27 -27.38 -5.30 -21.83
CA PRO A 27 -27.44 -5.14 -20.39
C PRO A 27 -26.55 -6.18 -19.70
N THR A 28 -25.28 -5.83 -19.48
CA THR A 28 -24.50 -6.41 -18.37
C THR A 28 -23.62 -5.32 -17.76
N THR A 29 -24.25 -4.23 -17.31
CA THR A 29 -23.65 -3.30 -16.36
C THR A 29 -23.62 -3.94 -14.97
N GLU A 30 -22.88 -5.05 -14.82
CA GLU A 30 -22.15 -5.24 -13.57
C GLU A 30 -20.96 -4.28 -13.59
N ARG A 31 -21.25 -2.98 -13.39
CA ARG A 31 -20.25 -2.12 -12.77
C ARG A 31 -19.91 -2.82 -11.47
N LYS A 32 -18.74 -3.47 -11.39
CA LYS A 32 -18.14 -3.88 -10.11
C LYS A 32 -18.34 -2.69 -9.19
N ALA A 33 -19.20 -2.83 -8.19
CA ALA A 33 -19.48 -1.76 -7.25
C ALA A 33 -18.11 -1.27 -6.77
N LEU A 34 -17.76 -0.02 -7.10
CA LEU A 34 -16.56 0.59 -6.57
C LEU A 34 -16.79 0.55 -5.06
N LYS A 35 -16.05 -0.30 -4.33
CA LYS A 35 -16.13 -0.30 -2.88
C LYS A 35 -15.64 1.08 -2.46
N VAL A 36 -16.58 1.95 -2.11
CA VAL A 36 -16.25 3.25 -1.52
C VAL A 36 -15.75 2.90 -0.12
N PHE A 37 -14.44 2.93 0.04
CA PHE A 37 -13.82 2.75 1.35
C PHE A 37 -14.06 4.01 2.16
N ASP A 38 -14.76 3.88 3.27
CA ASP A 38 -14.92 4.96 4.22
C ASP A 38 -13.61 5.12 5.01
N LEU A 39 -12.80 6.10 4.58
CA LEU A 39 -11.53 6.42 5.21
C LEU A 39 -11.70 6.74 6.70
N HIS A 40 -12.79 7.39 7.10
CA HIS A 40 -13.01 7.72 8.50
C HIS A 40 -13.20 6.46 9.34
N THR A 41 -14.02 5.52 8.87
CA THR A 41 -14.19 4.22 9.53
C THR A 41 -12.86 3.44 9.60
N ILE A 42 -12.03 3.50 8.56
CA ILE A 42 -10.71 2.84 8.56
C ILE A 42 -9.78 3.46 9.59
N CYS A 43 -9.66 4.80 9.62
CA CYS A 43 -8.82 5.49 10.60
C CYS A 43 -9.30 5.21 12.02
N HIS A 44 -10.61 5.28 12.28
CA HIS A 44 -11.16 4.96 13.60
C HIS A 44 -10.88 3.51 14.02
N ALA A 45 -10.93 2.55 13.10
CA ALA A 45 -10.56 1.17 13.40
C ALA A 45 -9.06 1.01 13.66
N ALA A 46 -8.21 1.74 12.93
CA ALA A 46 -6.77 1.77 13.13
C ALA A 46 -6.41 2.34 14.50
N ASP A 47 -7.02 3.47 14.90
CA ASP A 47 -6.88 4.06 16.24
C ASP A 47 -7.28 3.07 17.33
N GLY A 48 -8.39 2.35 17.11
CA GLY A 48 -8.85 1.31 18.04
C GLY A 48 -7.87 0.15 18.20
N ILE A 49 -7.17 -0.25 17.14
CA ILE A 49 -6.11 -1.26 17.19
C ILE A 49 -4.86 -0.69 17.87
N GLY A 50 -4.44 0.53 17.50
CA GLY A 50 -3.30 1.21 18.10
C GLY A 50 -3.45 1.35 19.62
N GLY A 51 -4.66 1.68 20.09
CA GLY A 51 -4.98 1.79 21.50
C GLY A 51 -4.94 0.47 22.29
N LEU A 52 -4.80 -0.68 21.65
CA LEU A 52 -4.53 -1.96 22.34
C LEU A 52 -3.07 -2.07 22.77
N PHE A 53 -2.16 -1.40 22.06
CA PHE A 53 -0.75 -1.42 22.39
C PHE A 53 -0.46 -0.39 23.48
N VAL A 54 0.27 -0.85 24.49
CA VAL A 54 0.84 -0.03 25.56
C VAL A 54 2.29 -0.47 25.70
N GLU A 55 3.19 0.47 25.99
CA GLU A 55 4.59 0.15 26.28
C GLU A 55 4.66 -0.89 27.40
N ASP A 56 5.34 -2.02 27.14
CA ASP A 56 5.43 -3.20 28.02
C ASP A 56 4.09 -3.82 28.45
N GLY A 57 2.99 -3.50 27.76
CA GLY A 57 1.67 -4.08 28.01
C GLY A 57 1.59 -5.54 27.55
N GLU A 58 0.72 -6.33 28.22
CA GLU A 58 0.52 -7.76 27.90
C GLU A 58 0.23 -8.02 26.42
N PHE A 59 -0.56 -7.14 25.79
CA PHE A 59 -0.87 -7.26 24.36
C PHE A 59 0.38 -7.04 23.50
N THR A 60 1.17 -6.00 23.77
CA THR A 60 2.43 -5.71 23.06
C THR A 60 3.41 -6.86 23.18
N VAL A 61 3.59 -7.40 24.39
CA VAL A 61 4.46 -8.54 24.65
C VAL A 61 3.98 -9.80 23.92
N ALA A 62 2.68 -10.08 23.95
CA ALA A 62 2.13 -11.23 23.23
C ALA A 62 2.30 -11.13 21.71
N MET A 63 2.17 -9.92 21.15
CA MET A 63 2.42 -9.68 19.73
C MET A 63 3.91 -9.84 19.40
N ALA A 64 4.81 -9.39 20.27
CA ALA A 64 6.25 -9.58 20.10
C ALA A 64 6.68 -11.07 20.14
N GLU A 65 6.11 -11.86 21.06
CA GLU A 65 6.45 -13.26 21.29
C GLU A 65 5.85 -14.23 20.25
N HIS A 66 4.67 -13.91 19.70
CA HIS A 66 3.90 -14.87 18.90
C HIS A 66 3.74 -14.51 17.43
N CYS A 67 4.17 -13.33 17.00
CA CYS A 67 4.15 -12.94 15.59
C CYS A 67 5.54 -13.06 14.96
N GLY A 68 5.58 -13.38 13.67
CA GLY A 68 6.84 -13.38 12.91
C GLY A 68 7.30 -11.96 12.55
N CYS A 69 8.57 -11.82 12.15
CA CYS A 69 9.20 -10.53 11.81
C CYS A 69 8.34 -9.65 10.90
N GLY A 70 7.84 -10.20 9.78
CA GLY A 70 7.06 -9.42 8.82
C GLY A 70 5.64 -9.07 9.29
N GLU A 71 5.13 -9.70 10.35
CA GLU A 71 3.88 -9.29 11.01
C GLU A 71 4.17 -8.17 12.00
N VAL A 72 5.22 -8.31 12.83
CA VAL A 72 5.67 -7.28 13.76
C VAL A 72 5.98 -5.98 13.03
N GLU A 73 6.70 -6.02 11.90
CA GLU A 73 7.01 -4.84 11.09
C GLU A 73 5.74 -4.10 10.60
N ARG A 74 4.66 -4.83 10.30
CA ARG A 74 3.39 -4.21 9.93
C ARG A 74 2.71 -3.51 11.10
N PHE A 75 2.82 -4.06 12.31
CA PHE A 75 2.32 -3.39 13.52
C PHE A 75 3.19 -2.19 13.89
N VAL A 76 4.50 -2.29 13.78
CA VAL A 76 5.44 -1.16 13.96
C VAL A 76 5.09 -0.03 12.99
N ALA A 77 4.91 -0.33 11.70
CA ALA A 77 4.53 0.66 10.70
C ALA A 77 3.15 1.29 10.98
N LEU A 78 2.18 0.50 11.43
CA LEU A 78 0.87 1.01 11.86
C LEU A 78 1.04 1.98 13.04
N LEU A 79 1.78 1.59 14.08
CA LEU A 79 1.99 2.41 15.27
C LEU A 79 2.72 3.72 14.94
N GLN A 80 3.73 3.68 14.08
CA GLN A 80 4.40 4.89 13.58
C GLN A 80 3.46 5.80 12.78
N ALA A 81 2.55 5.23 11.99
CA ALA A 81 1.54 6.00 11.25
C ALA A 81 0.47 6.63 12.16
N LEU A 82 0.31 6.12 13.38
CA LEU A 82 -0.56 6.64 14.44
C LEU A 82 0.19 7.50 15.47
N ASP A 83 1.44 7.89 15.17
CA ASP A 83 2.32 8.68 16.05
C ASP A 83 2.66 8.00 17.41
N HIS A 84 2.56 6.67 17.50
CA HIS A 84 2.89 5.86 18.68
C HIS A 84 4.35 5.35 18.63
N TYR A 85 5.32 6.26 18.49
CA TYR A 85 6.72 5.90 18.22
C TYR A 85 7.40 5.09 19.33
N SER A 86 7.22 5.44 20.61
CA SER A 86 7.83 4.69 21.73
C SER A 86 7.30 3.27 21.82
N ILE A 87 5.99 3.09 21.61
CA ILE A 87 5.33 1.78 21.62
C ILE A 87 5.79 0.94 20.42
N ALA A 88 5.97 1.56 19.25
CA ALA A 88 6.51 0.89 18.07
C ALA A 88 7.94 0.37 18.30
N ALA A 89 8.79 1.17 18.94
CA ALA A 89 10.14 0.78 19.32
C ALA A 89 10.13 -0.37 20.34
N ALA A 90 9.33 -0.26 21.41
CA ALA A 90 9.22 -1.32 22.42
C ALA A 90 8.74 -2.64 21.82
N LEU A 91 7.74 -2.62 20.94
CA LEU A 91 7.26 -3.82 20.24
C LEU A 91 8.38 -4.49 19.43
N LEU A 92 9.17 -3.70 18.69
CA LEU A 92 10.26 -4.22 17.88
C LEU A 92 11.42 -4.75 18.74
N GLU A 93 11.77 -4.04 19.81
CA GLU A 93 12.81 -4.45 20.76
C GLU A 93 12.46 -5.80 21.40
N HIS A 94 11.26 -5.92 21.96
CA HIS A 94 10.77 -7.17 22.55
C HIS A 94 10.80 -8.32 21.54
N HIS A 95 10.37 -8.09 20.30
CA HIS A 95 10.37 -9.13 19.29
C HIS A 95 11.78 -9.62 18.95
N ILE A 96 12.72 -8.69 18.77
CA ILE A 96 14.13 -9.03 18.50
C ILE A 96 14.72 -9.84 19.66
N GLU A 97 14.38 -9.51 20.90
CA GLU A 97 14.84 -10.24 22.08
C GLU A 97 14.24 -11.65 22.18
N PHE A 98 12.92 -11.80 21.96
CA PHE A 98 12.25 -13.10 22.03
C PHE A 98 12.72 -14.05 20.93
N ASP A 99 12.73 -13.59 19.68
CA ASP A 99 13.05 -14.43 18.52
C ASP A 99 14.56 -14.49 18.23
N GLN A 100 15.38 -13.76 18.97
CA GLN A 100 16.84 -13.66 18.78
C GLN A 100 17.18 -13.31 17.33
N CYS A 101 16.47 -12.32 16.79
CA CYS A 101 16.57 -11.96 15.39
C CYS A 101 17.99 -11.51 15.03
N GLU A 102 18.48 -11.98 13.89
CA GLU A 102 19.69 -11.42 13.29
C GLU A 102 19.46 -9.95 12.92
N PRO A 103 20.47 -9.07 13.02
CA PRO A 103 20.33 -7.65 12.67
C PRO A 103 19.84 -7.40 11.24
N SER A 104 20.09 -8.34 10.32
CA SER A 104 19.61 -8.26 8.93
C SER A 104 18.12 -8.52 8.77
N SER A 105 17.45 -9.09 9.78
CA SER A 105 16.02 -9.41 9.73
C SER A 105 15.13 -8.18 9.79
N HIS A 106 15.62 -7.08 10.38
CA HIS A 106 14.88 -5.81 10.52
C HIS A 106 15.71 -4.64 10.00
N PRO A 107 15.78 -4.44 8.67
CA PRO A 107 16.64 -3.42 8.06
C PRO A 107 16.28 -1.99 8.50
N GLU A 108 15.04 -1.75 8.91
CA GLU A 108 14.55 -0.43 9.33
C GLU A 108 14.62 -0.20 10.85
N ALA A 109 15.10 -1.18 11.64
CA ALA A 109 15.11 -1.10 13.11
C ALA A 109 15.83 0.14 13.64
N ALA A 110 16.97 0.51 13.05
CA ALA A 110 17.70 1.71 13.45
C ALA A 110 16.88 3.00 13.29
N ALA A 111 16.04 3.09 12.25
CA ALA A 111 15.17 4.23 12.03
C ALA A 111 13.99 4.23 13.01
N VAL A 112 13.45 3.05 13.33
CA VAL A 112 12.38 2.89 14.33
C VAL A 112 12.87 3.36 15.70
N PHE A 113 14.04 2.89 16.15
CA PHE A 113 14.59 3.27 17.45
C PHE A 113 15.02 4.74 17.53
N ALA A 114 15.46 5.33 16.41
CA ALA A 114 15.83 6.75 16.38
C ALA A 114 14.62 7.70 16.39
N ALA A 115 13.43 7.21 16.07
CA ALA A 115 12.19 8.00 16.01
C ALA A 115 11.40 8.00 17.34
N ALA A 116 11.76 7.14 18.29
CA ALA A 116 11.11 6.97 19.59
C ALA A 116 11.50 8.04 20.62
#